data_AF-A0A9E4C7M0-F1
#
_entry.id   AF-A0A9E4C7M0-F1
#
_cell.length_a   1.000
_cell.length_b   1.000
_cell.length_c   1.000
_cell.angle_alpha   90.00
_cell.angle_beta   90.00
_cell.angle_gamma   90.00
#
_symmetry.space_group_name_H-M   'P 1'
#
loop_
_entity.id
_entity.type
_entity.pdbx_description
1 polymer ?
#
loop_
_entity_poly.entity_id
_entity_poly.type
_entity_poly.pdbx_seq_one_letter_code
_entity_poly.pdbx_strand_id
1 'polypeptide(L)'
;MPALRRPHHPGSSPGWMARRLRAAGMRPINNVVDVTNYVMLSLGQPLHAFDLHRLAEHKIIVRRWSGSDGPFTTLDGQKREMDDEDLMICDGEKPVAIGGVMGGLFSEVSNDTRDILLESAYFTPQTIRRTRRRLGMSTEASYRFERGVDPSGTVRAADLAAELIRQTAGGVIARGAVDAHPAPVAPKQVPIRVSRTSSLLGVSLDGSRVRESLESLGLLVRDKEDGVFSVEVPTFRPDIEREIDLIEEVARRVGYENIPATLPASGNPAARTRNLELRARRIMVAGGYSEALNYSFVSREALKSMGWRDDQMVALRNPLSGEMDVLRTTLLAGLLANVAHNLSRGVGEIRLFELGRSFHPANGEALPDQMLRVAGVVVGSAAPRDDVSLPEALSEVKGVLERFLESLGL
;
A
#
# COMPACT_ATOMS: atom_id res chain seq x y z
N MET A 1 -23.20 -14.68 19.15
CA MET A 1 -24.18 -14.52 18.07
C MET A 1 -25.59 -14.89 18.53
N PRO A 2 -26.54 -13.94 18.56
CA PRO A 2 -27.95 -14.23 18.75
C PRO A 2 -28.57 -14.77 17.44
N ALA A 3 -29.44 -15.78 17.54
CA ALA A 3 -30.23 -16.34 16.44
C ALA A 3 -31.71 -15.90 16.53
N LEU A 4 -32.31 -15.39 15.47
CA LEU A 4 -33.75 -15.05 15.46
C LEU A 4 -34.60 -16.32 15.19
N ARG A 5 -35.83 -16.44 15.75
CA ARG A 5 -36.76 -17.59 15.50
C ARG A 5 -38.17 -17.13 15.03
N ARG A 6 -38.59 -17.60 13.83
CA ARG A 6 -39.96 -17.65 13.20
C ARG A 6 -40.61 -16.37 12.62
N PRO A 7 -41.47 -16.52 11.58
CA PRO A 7 -41.19 -16.43 10.15
C PRO A 7 -41.03 -14.96 9.68
N HIS A 8 -39.89 -14.64 9.04
CA HIS A 8 -39.54 -13.29 8.57
C HIS A 8 -39.36 -13.29 7.06
N HIS A 9 -39.72 -12.20 6.38
CA HIS A 9 -39.41 -12.04 4.96
C HIS A 9 -38.44 -10.88 4.81
N PRO A 10 -37.23 -11.11 4.27
CA PRO A 10 -36.40 -10.03 3.77
C PRO A 10 -37.19 -9.20 2.78
N GLY A 11 -37.28 -7.90 3.09
CA GLY A 11 -38.11 -6.94 2.39
C GLY A 11 -37.30 -5.73 1.95
N SER A 12 -37.97 -4.75 1.35
CA SER A 12 -37.33 -3.48 1.01
C SER A 12 -36.89 -2.73 2.26
N SER A 13 -35.67 -2.21 2.25
CA SER A 13 -35.14 -1.40 3.35
C SER A 13 -35.91 -0.10 3.54
N PRO A 14 -36.03 0.41 4.77
CA PRO A 14 -36.64 1.71 5.02
C PRO A 14 -35.98 2.82 4.20
N GLY A 15 -36.77 3.77 3.73
CA GLY A 15 -36.30 4.81 2.82
C GLY A 15 -35.11 5.63 3.35
N TRP A 16 -35.02 5.85 4.67
CA TRP A 16 -33.90 6.56 5.29
C TRP A 16 -32.58 5.79 5.18
N MET A 17 -32.62 4.46 5.36
CA MET A 17 -31.44 3.59 5.29
C MET A 17 -30.99 3.45 3.85
N ALA A 18 -31.93 3.18 2.94
CA ALA A 18 -31.66 3.09 1.52
C ALA A 18 -31.05 4.39 0.95
N ARG A 19 -31.51 5.57 1.40
CA ARG A 19 -30.90 6.86 1.01
C ARG A 19 -29.47 7.01 1.52
N ARG A 20 -29.20 6.66 2.79
CA ARG A 20 -27.85 6.76 3.39
C ARG A 20 -26.87 5.81 2.70
N LEU A 21 -27.28 4.58 2.40
CA LEU A 21 -26.47 3.62 1.66
C LEU A 21 -26.12 4.12 0.26
N ARG A 22 -27.11 4.63 -0.50
CA ARG A 22 -26.86 5.22 -1.83
C ARG A 22 -25.92 6.41 -1.77
N ALA A 23 -26.08 7.29 -0.78
CA ALA A 23 -25.20 8.44 -0.59
C ALA A 23 -23.74 8.02 -0.28
N ALA A 24 -23.55 6.84 0.32
CA ALA A 24 -22.24 6.22 0.55
C ALA A 24 -21.77 5.32 -0.61
N GLY A 25 -22.44 5.35 -1.77
CA GLY A 25 -22.05 4.56 -2.94
C GLY A 25 -22.47 3.10 -2.92
N MET A 26 -23.31 2.67 -1.98
CA MET A 26 -23.80 1.29 -1.88
C MET A 26 -25.24 1.16 -2.41
N ARG A 27 -25.47 0.18 -3.29
CA ARG A 27 -26.82 -0.15 -3.78
C ARG A 27 -27.59 -0.90 -2.67
N PRO A 28 -28.78 -0.41 -2.24
CA PRO A 28 -29.65 -1.14 -1.32
C PRO A 28 -30.10 -2.47 -1.92
N ILE A 29 -30.16 -3.52 -1.09
CA ILE A 29 -30.49 -4.89 -1.50
C ILE A 29 -31.78 -5.35 -0.81
N ASN A 30 -31.73 -5.56 0.51
CA ASN A 30 -32.86 -5.91 1.35
C ASN A 30 -32.59 -5.45 2.78
N ASN A 31 -33.62 -5.36 3.61
CA ASN A 31 -33.55 -4.85 4.98
C ASN A 31 -32.52 -5.56 5.89
N VAL A 32 -32.17 -6.83 5.64
CA VAL A 32 -31.15 -7.54 6.43
C VAL A 32 -29.74 -7.20 5.97
N VAL A 33 -29.47 -7.34 4.67
CA VAL A 33 -28.15 -7.05 4.07
C VAL A 33 -27.83 -5.56 4.17
N ASP A 34 -28.85 -4.71 4.06
CA ASP A 34 -28.68 -3.27 4.18
C ASP A 34 -28.39 -2.85 5.62
N VAL A 35 -28.90 -3.57 6.63
CA VAL A 35 -28.52 -3.31 8.02
C VAL A 35 -27.04 -3.64 8.27
N THR A 36 -26.53 -4.78 7.77
CA THR A 36 -25.11 -5.12 7.96
C THR A 36 -24.21 -4.08 7.29
N ASN A 37 -24.54 -3.65 6.08
CA ASN A 37 -23.84 -2.57 5.38
C ASN A 37 -23.96 -1.23 6.13
N TYR A 38 -25.15 -0.89 6.61
CA TYR A 38 -25.42 0.36 7.31
C TYR A 38 -24.63 0.45 8.63
N VAL A 39 -24.61 -0.62 9.42
CA VAL A 39 -23.85 -0.67 10.67
C VAL A 39 -22.34 -0.65 10.40
N MET A 40 -21.87 -1.35 9.36
CA MET A 40 -20.46 -1.27 8.92
C MET A 40 -20.05 0.16 8.58
N LEU A 41 -20.89 0.92 7.87
CA LEU A 41 -20.60 2.33 7.58
C LEU A 41 -20.68 3.21 8.82
N SER A 42 -21.57 2.89 9.76
CA SER A 42 -21.83 3.70 10.96
C SER A 42 -20.77 3.51 12.06
N LEU A 43 -20.28 2.28 12.24
CA LEU A 43 -19.36 1.90 13.31
C LEU A 43 -17.99 1.43 12.82
N GLY A 44 -17.80 1.30 11.50
CA GLY A 44 -16.56 0.78 10.92
C GLY A 44 -16.38 -0.73 11.04
N GLN A 45 -17.34 -1.45 11.63
CA GLN A 45 -17.28 -2.91 11.86
C GLN A 45 -18.07 -3.68 10.77
N PRO A 46 -17.39 -4.40 9.87
CA PRO A 46 -18.08 -5.27 8.93
C PRO A 46 -18.84 -6.38 9.66
N LEU A 47 -20.04 -6.68 9.16
CA LEU A 47 -20.89 -7.77 9.64
C LEU A 47 -21.30 -8.65 8.47
N HIS A 48 -21.57 -9.92 8.77
CA HIS A 48 -22.17 -10.85 7.83
C HIS A 48 -23.44 -11.46 8.41
N ALA A 49 -24.43 -11.69 7.56
CA ALA A 49 -25.67 -12.37 7.93
C ALA A 49 -25.71 -13.69 7.16
N PHE A 50 -25.79 -14.80 7.88
CA PHE A 50 -25.99 -16.12 7.30
C PHE A 50 -27.45 -16.55 7.46
N ASP A 51 -27.98 -17.27 6.47
CA ASP A 51 -29.20 -18.05 6.68
C ASP A 51 -28.88 -19.24 7.58
N LEU A 52 -29.45 -19.24 8.78
CA LEU A 52 -29.15 -20.23 9.81
C LEU A 52 -29.50 -21.66 9.34
N HIS A 53 -30.55 -21.83 8.53
CA HIS A 53 -30.96 -23.14 8.01
C HIS A 53 -30.06 -23.66 6.89
N ARG A 54 -29.19 -22.82 6.34
CA ARG A 54 -28.23 -23.20 5.29
C ARG A 54 -26.86 -23.56 5.86
N LEU A 55 -26.64 -23.40 7.17
CA LEU A 55 -25.42 -23.80 7.84
C LEU A 55 -25.54 -25.25 8.34
N ALA A 56 -24.72 -26.15 7.80
CA ALA A 56 -24.70 -27.53 8.25
C ALA A 56 -24.39 -27.60 9.76
N GLU A 57 -25.14 -28.43 10.46
CA GLU A 57 -25.08 -28.61 11.92
C GLU A 57 -25.31 -27.34 12.76
N HIS A 58 -25.72 -26.22 12.15
CA HIS A 58 -25.84 -24.91 12.80
C HIS A 58 -24.55 -24.47 13.52
N LYS A 59 -23.39 -24.81 12.93
CA LYS A 59 -22.06 -24.51 13.48
C LYS A 59 -21.34 -23.46 12.65
N ILE A 60 -20.41 -22.78 13.31
CA ILE A 60 -19.38 -21.96 12.67
C ILE A 60 -18.02 -22.44 13.17
N ILE A 61 -17.14 -22.78 12.24
CA ILE A 61 -15.78 -23.23 12.47
C ILE A 61 -14.87 -22.32 11.66
N VAL A 62 -14.05 -21.52 12.36
CA VAL A 62 -13.06 -20.65 11.72
C VAL A 62 -11.74 -21.41 11.64
N ARG A 63 -11.28 -21.68 10.42
CA ARG A 63 -10.02 -22.40 10.19
C ARG A 63 -9.40 -22.00 8.86
N ARG A 64 -8.16 -22.39 8.65
CA ARG A 64 -7.51 -22.23 7.36
C ARG A 64 -8.10 -23.18 6.33
N TRP A 65 -8.00 -22.77 5.08
CA TRP A 65 -8.32 -23.58 3.92
C TRP A 65 -7.47 -24.86 3.87
N SER A 66 -8.08 -25.96 3.44
CA SER A 66 -7.41 -27.23 3.18
C SER A 66 -7.69 -27.67 1.75
N GLY A 67 -6.73 -28.29 1.08
CA GLY A 67 -6.95 -28.88 -0.25
C GLY A 67 -8.09 -29.92 -0.29
N SER A 68 -8.44 -30.50 0.86
CA SER A 68 -9.60 -31.39 1.01
C SER A 68 -10.96 -30.68 0.89
N ASP A 69 -10.99 -29.34 0.97
CA ASP A 69 -12.24 -28.55 0.93
C ASP A 69 -12.86 -28.45 -0.49
N GLY A 70 -12.12 -28.86 -1.53
CA GLY A 70 -12.60 -28.83 -2.91
C GLY A 70 -12.62 -27.41 -3.50
N PRO A 71 -13.35 -27.11 -4.57
CA PRO A 71 -13.40 -25.76 -5.13
C PRO A 71 -14.31 -24.83 -4.31
N PHE A 72 -13.90 -23.58 -4.07
CA PHE A 72 -14.75 -22.56 -3.43
C PHE A 72 -15.37 -21.62 -4.47
N THR A 73 -16.65 -21.26 -4.30
CA THR A 73 -17.36 -20.31 -5.17
C THR A 73 -17.92 -19.15 -4.35
N THR A 74 -17.50 -17.93 -4.69
CA THR A 74 -17.93 -16.70 -4.03
C THR A 74 -19.33 -16.26 -4.49
N LEU A 75 -19.95 -15.33 -3.75
CA LEU A 75 -21.29 -14.78 -4.04
C LEU A 75 -21.44 -14.17 -5.44
N ASP A 76 -20.35 -13.76 -6.08
CA ASP A 76 -20.33 -13.28 -7.46
C ASP A 76 -20.35 -14.41 -8.51
N GLY A 77 -20.49 -15.67 -8.08
CA GLY A 77 -20.54 -16.84 -8.94
C GLY A 77 -19.18 -17.30 -9.48
N GLN A 78 -18.07 -16.68 -9.07
CA GLN A 78 -16.74 -17.05 -9.54
C GLN A 78 -16.13 -18.15 -8.69
N LYS A 79 -15.52 -19.14 -9.36
CA LYS A 79 -14.68 -20.14 -8.69
C LYS A 79 -13.35 -19.50 -8.29
N ARG A 80 -12.90 -19.77 -7.06
CA ARG A 80 -11.68 -19.20 -6.49
C ARG A 80 -10.67 -20.31 -6.21
N GLU A 81 -9.43 -20.09 -6.63
CA GLU A 81 -8.29 -20.88 -6.19
C GLU A 81 -7.84 -20.36 -4.83
N MET A 82 -7.99 -21.21 -3.83
CA MET A 82 -7.70 -20.91 -2.43
C MET A 82 -6.34 -21.48 -2.05
N ASP A 83 -5.74 -20.87 -1.04
CA ASP A 83 -4.40 -21.18 -0.54
C ASP A 83 -4.49 -21.57 0.93
N ASP A 84 -3.58 -22.42 1.41
CA ASP A 84 -3.60 -22.94 2.79
C ASP A 84 -3.46 -21.85 3.87
N GLU A 85 -3.04 -20.65 3.51
CA GLU A 85 -2.99 -19.49 4.39
C GLU A 85 -4.30 -18.66 4.42
N ASP A 86 -5.31 -19.02 3.62
CA ASP A 86 -6.61 -18.36 3.62
C ASP A 86 -7.44 -18.74 4.83
N LEU A 87 -7.94 -17.72 5.51
CA LEU A 87 -8.85 -17.92 6.62
C LEU A 87 -10.28 -18.08 6.09
N MET A 88 -10.91 -19.19 6.46
CA MET A 88 -12.26 -19.55 6.05
C MET A 88 -13.19 -19.57 7.24
N ILE A 89 -14.43 -19.18 6.98
CA ILE A 89 -15.57 -19.47 7.85
C ILE A 89 -16.23 -20.72 7.26
N CYS A 90 -16.32 -21.78 8.06
CA CYS A 90 -16.90 -23.06 7.68
C CYS A 90 -18.14 -23.35 8.52
N ASP A 91 -19.09 -24.10 7.98
CA ASP A 91 -20.13 -24.74 8.77
C ASP A 91 -19.63 -26.10 9.31
N GLY A 92 -20.54 -26.98 9.75
CA GLY A 92 -20.18 -28.32 10.23
C GLY A 92 -19.53 -29.23 9.18
N GLU A 93 -19.65 -28.92 7.89
CA GLU A 93 -19.22 -29.79 6.79
C GLU A 93 -18.21 -29.13 5.85
N LYS A 94 -18.37 -27.84 5.54
CA LYS A 94 -17.66 -27.17 4.42
C LYS A 94 -17.44 -25.67 4.64
N PRO A 95 -16.53 -25.04 3.87
CA PRO A 95 -16.39 -23.59 3.85
C PRO A 95 -17.64 -22.88 3.31
N VAL A 96 -18.05 -21.81 3.98
CA VAL A 96 -19.23 -20.99 3.64
C VAL A 96 -18.88 -19.53 3.36
N ALA A 97 -17.71 -19.03 3.79
CA ALA A 97 -17.22 -17.69 3.45
C ALA A 97 -15.70 -17.59 3.55
N ILE A 98 -15.12 -16.65 2.80
CA ILE A 98 -13.73 -16.22 2.97
C ILE A 98 -13.73 -15.17 4.08
N GLY A 99 -13.09 -15.48 5.21
CA GLY A 99 -13.10 -14.66 6.41
C GLY A 99 -12.73 -13.21 6.10
N GLY A 100 -13.63 -12.28 6.41
CA GLY A 100 -13.43 -10.85 6.22
C GLY A 100 -13.31 -10.36 4.77
N VAL A 101 -13.49 -11.22 3.77
CA VAL A 101 -13.37 -10.86 2.35
C VAL A 101 -14.71 -10.89 1.63
N MET A 102 -15.32 -12.07 1.52
CA MET A 102 -16.58 -12.27 0.81
C MET A 102 -17.27 -13.56 1.26
N GLY A 103 -18.60 -13.54 1.31
CA GLY A 103 -19.40 -14.74 1.53
C GLY A 103 -19.32 -15.75 0.37
N GLY A 104 -19.66 -16.99 0.66
CA GLY A 104 -19.89 -18.02 -0.35
C GLY A 104 -21.32 -18.00 -0.85
N LEU A 105 -21.53 -18.54 -2.06
CA LEU A 105 -22.82 -18.51 -2.75
C LEU A 105 -23.97 -19.20 -1.98
N PHE A 106 -23.65 -20.23 -1.20
CA PHE A 106 -24.65 -21.17 -0.68
C PHE A 106 -25.20 -20.83 0.71
N SER A 107 -24.60 -19.89 1.44
CA SER A 107 -25.01 -19.51 2.81
C SER A 107 -25.66 -18.13 2.90
N GLU A 108 -25.91 -17.49 1.75
CA GLU A 108 -26.48 -16.14 1.67
C GLU A 108 -27.92 -16.08 2.18
N VAL A 109 -28.26 -14.94 2.79
CA VAL A 109 -29.64 -14.54 3.07
C VAL A 109 -30.40 -14.32 1.75
N SER A 110 -31.55 -14.96 1.62
CA SER A 110 -32.48 -14.85 0.50
C SER A 110 -33.86 -14.39 0.97
N ASN A 111 -34.78 -14.09 0.05
CA ASN A 111 -36.16 -13.70 0.42
C ASN A 111 -36.93 -14.76 1.22
N ASP A 112 -36.43 -16.01 1.22
CA ASP A 112 -37.00 -17.13 1.96
C ASP A 112 -36.38 -17.32 3.35
N THR A 113 -35.28 -16.61 3.66
CA THR A 113 -34.56 -16.74 4.92
C THR A 113 -35.43 -16.31 6.09
N ARG A 114 -35.60 -17.21 7.07
CA ARG A 114 -36.45 -16.98 8.25
C ARG A 114 -35.67 -16.72 9.51
N ASP A 115 -34.55 -17.40 9.66
CA ASP A 115 -33.71 -17.36 10.86
C ASP A 115 -32.30 -16.98 10.43
N ILE A 116 -31.73 -15.96 11.08
CA ILE A 116 -30.46 -15.35 10.69
C ILE A 116 -29.45 -15.55 11.81
N LEU A 117 -28.23 -15.92 11.42
CA LEU A 117 -27.05 -15.85 12.28
C LEU A 117 -26.24 -14.59 11.90
N LEU A 118 -26.06 -13.68 12.85
CA LEU A 118 -25.24 -12.46 12.65
C LEU A 118 -23.81 -12.69 13.13
N GLU A 119 -22.88 -12.60 12.18
CA GLU A 119 -21.45 -12.57 12.43
C GLU A 119 -20.95 -11.14 12.58
N SER A 120 -20.22 -10.90 13.67
CA SER A 120 -19.36 -9.74 13.89
C SER A 120 -18.02 -10.26 14.39
N ALA A 121 -16.98 -10.13 13.57
CA ALA A 121 -15.69 -10.77 13.82
C ALA A 121 -14.55 -9.75 13.70
N TYR A 122 -13.41 -10.07 14.32
CA TYR A 122 -12.15 -9.39 14.09
C TYR A 122 -11.17 -10.38 13.44
N PHE A 123 -10.64 -10.01 12.29
CA PHE A 123 -9.64 -10.80 11.57
C PHE A 123 -8.30 -10.06 11.55
N THR A 124 -7.20 -10.82 11.58
CA THR A 124 -5.85 -10.26 11.46
C THR A 124 -5.70 -9.47 10.16
N PRO A 125 -5.40 -8.15 10.20
CA PRO A 125 -5.37 -7.29 9.02
C PRO A 125 -4.45 -7.78 7.89
N GLN A 126 -3.28 -8.33 8.25
CA GLN A 126 -2.29 -8.85 7.31
C GLN A 126 -2.83 -10.05 6.51
N THR A 127 -3.54 -10.97 7.18
CA THR A 127 -4.17 -12.13 6.54
C THR A 127 -5.19 -11.68 5.52
N ILE A 128 -6.08 -10.77 5.90
CA ILE A 128 -7.10 -10.20 5.00
C ILE A 128 -6.45 -9.54 3.78
N ARG A 129 -5.42 -8.72 4.00
CA ARG A 129 -4.70 -8.02 2.93
C ARG A 129 -4.07 -9.00 1.94
N ARG A 130 -3.46 -10.07 2.42
CA ARG A 130 -2.81 -11.10 1.59
C ARG A 130 -3.85 -11.84 0.73
N THR A 131 -4.92 -12.34 1.34
CA THR A 131 -6.00 -13.05 0.64
C THR A 131 -6.66 -12.15 -0.40
N ARG A 132 -7.08 -10.92 -0.05
CA ARG A 132 -7.75 -10.02 -1.00
C ARG A 132 -6.86 -9.62 -2.17
N ARG A 133 -5.56 -9.39 -1.95
CA ARG A 133 -4.60 -9.04 -3.01
C ARG A 133 -4.38 -10.21 -3.97
N ARG A 134 -4.21 -11.42 -3.44
CA ARG A 134 -4.03 -12.61 -4.28
C ARG A 134 -5.27 -12.90 -5.12
N LEU A 135 -6.45 -12.79 -4.52
CA LEU A 135 -7.72 -13.01 -5.23
C LEU A 135 -8.14 -11.84 -6.14
N GLY A 136 -7.43 -10.71 -6.12
CA GLY A 136 -7.79 -9.51 -6.88
C GLY A 136 -9.12 -8.88 -6.44
N MET A 137 -9.51 -9.07 -5.18
CA MET A 137 -10.80 -8.64 -4.65
C MET A 137 -10.68 -7.38 -3.80
N SER A 138 -11.64 -6.47 -3.95
CA SER A 138 -11.78 -5.29 -3.09
C SER A 138 -13.21 -5.10 -2.67
N THR A 139 -13.52 -5.45 -1.42
CA THR A 139 -14.84 -5.24 -0.80
C THR A 139 -14.75 -4.18 0.29
N GLU A 140 -15.87 -3.53 0.60
CA GLU A 140 -15.97 -2.58 1.73
C GLU A 140 -15.55 -3.23 3.06
N ALA A 141 -15.90 -4.50 3.26
CA ALA A 141 -15.52 -5.27 4.45
C ALA A 141 -14.01 -5.48 4.52
N SER A 142 -13.41 -6.04 3.47
CA SER A 142 -11.96 -6.33 3.45
C SER A 142 -11.11 -5.06 3.51
N TYR A 143 -11.60 -3.94 2.96
CA TYR A 143 -10.94 -2.63 3.06
C TYR A 143 -10.81 -2.14 4.51
N ARG A 144 -11.83 -2.38 5.34
CA ARG A 144 -11.84 -2.02 6.76
C ARG A 144 -10.98 -2.98 7.57
N PHE A 145 -11.17 -4.28 7.38
CA PHE A 145 -10.37 -5.28 8.09
C PHE A 145 -8.87 -5.15 7.82
N GLU A 146 -8.44 -4.85 6.58
CA GLU A 146 -7.00 -4.66 6.28
C GLU A 146 -6.38 -3.43 6.96
N ARG A 147 -7.19 -2.48 7.43
CA ARG A 147 -6.76 -1.28 8.17
C ARG A 147 -6.87 -1.42 9.68
N GLY A 148 -7.44 -2.53 10.15
CA GLY A 148 -7.75 -2.74 11.56
C GLY A 148 -9.11 -2.13 11.93
N VAL A 149 -10.05 -3.00 12.33
CA VAL A 149 -11.31 -2.59 12.97
C VAL A 149 -11.16 -2.70 14.48
N ASP A 150 -12.03 -2.06 15.26
CA ASP A 150 -11.96 -2.13 16.72
C ASP A 150 -12.35 -3.53 17.23
N PRO A 151 -11.42 -4.33 17.80
CA PRO A 151 -11.74 -5.65 18.31
C PRO A 151 -12.76 -5.61 19.45
N SER A 152 -12.77 -4.54 20.26
CA SER A 152 -13.74 -4.35 21.36
C SER A 152 -15.11 -3.88 20.86
N GLY A 153 -15.19 -3.42 19.61
CA GLY A 153 -16.42 -2.90 19.00
C GLY A 153 -17.34 -3.98 18.41
N THR A 154 -16.86 -5.22 18.31
CA THR A 154 -17.55 -6.33 17.64
C THR A 154 -18.94 -6.62 18.22
N VAL A 155 -19.05 -6.74 19.55
CA VAL A 155 -20.32 -7.00 20.25
C VAL A 155 -21.30 -5.85 20.07
N ARG A 156 -20.84 -4.60 20.27
CA ARG A 156 -21.67 -3.40 20.09
C ARG A 156 -22.26 -3.30 18.69
N ALA A 157 -21.46 -3.64 17.67
CA ALA A 157 -21.94 -3.65 16.28
C ALA A 157 -22.96 -4.76 16.03
N ALA A 158 -22.75 -5.96 16.58
CA ALA A 158 -23.69 -7.07 16.47
C ALA A 158 -25.04 -6.73 17.12
N ASP A 159 -25.02 -6.14 18.31
CA ASP A 159 -26.24 -5.75 19.04
C ASP A 159 -27.02 -4.67 18.29
N LEU A 160 -26.33 -3.66 17.76
CA LEU A 160 -26.96 -2.64 16.93
C LEU A 160 -27.58 -3.24 15.66
N ALA A 161 -26.87 -4.15 14.99
CA ALA A 161 -27.39 -4.82 13.81
C ALA A 161 -28.61 -5.69 14.12
N ALA A 162 -28.58 -6.46 15.21
CA ALA A 162 -29.70 -7.28 15.65
C ALA A 162 -30.94 -6.44 15.96
N GLU A 163 -30.76 -5.32 16.65
CA GLU A 163 -31.85 -4.39 16.97
C GLU A 163 -32.41 -3.70 15.72
N LEU A 164 -31.55 -3.27 14.78
CA LEU A 164 -32.00 -2.67 13.53
C LEU A 164 -32.71 -3.69 12.62
N ILE A 165 -32.24 -4.94 12.57
CA ILE A 165 -32.96 -6.02 11.87
C ILE A 165 -34.33 -6.23 12.52
N ARG A 166 -34.41 -6.29 13.85
CA ARG A 166 -35.69 -6.39 14.57
C ARG A 166 -36.66 -5.26 14.20
N GLN A 167 -36.17 -4.03 14.11
CA GLN A 167 -36.99 -2.86 13.77
C GLN A 167 -37.43 -2.83 12.31
N THR A 168 -36.63 -3.36 11.38
CA THR A 168 -36.84 -3.19 9.93
C THR A 168 -37.35 -4.44 9.21
N ALA A 169 -37.10 -5.62 9.76
CA ALA A 169 -37.57 -6.92 9.26
C ALA A 169 -38.51 -7.64 10.24
N GLY A 170 -38.64 -7.14 11.47
CA GLY A 170 -39.36 -7.80 12.54
C GLY A 170 -38.54 -8.90 13.23
N GLY A 171 -39.21 -9.69 14.07
CA GLY A 171 -38.63 -10.86 14.72
C GLY A 171 -38.22 -10.72 16.17
N VAL A 172 -37.66 -11.81 16.69
CA VAL A 172 -37.28 -11.97 18.10
C VAL A 172 -35.80 -12.29 18.22
N ILE A 173 -35.04 -11.37 18.82
CA ILE A 173 -33.60 -11.57 19.07
C ILE A 173 -33.45 -12.68 20.12
N ALA A 174 -32.70 -13.75 19.82
CA ALA A 174 -32.40 -14.75 20.85
C ALA A 174 -31.59 -14.16 22.00
N ARG A 175 -31.74 -14.80 23.16
CA ARG A 175 -30.96 -14.45 24.34
C ARG A 175 -29.53 -14.92 24.19
N GLY A 176 -28.61 -14.03 24.56
CA GLY A 176 -27.19 -14.31 24.65
C GLY A 176 -26.46 -14.27 23.31
N ALA A 177 -25.14 -14.45 23.40
CA ALA A 177 -24.25 -14.50 22.27
C ALA A 177 -23.14 -15.52 22.51
N VAL A 178 -22.87 -16.37 21.52
CA VAL A 178 -21.58 -17.04 21.39
C VAL A 178 -20.50 -15.99 21.04
N ASP A 179 -19.50 -15.84 21.90
CA ASP A 179 -18.34 -14.97 21.72
C ASP A 179 -17.05 -15.78 21.97
N ALA A 180 -16.27 -15.98 20.91
CA ALA A 180 -15.04 -16.77 20.94
C ALA A 180 -13.83 -15.82 20.89
N HIS A 181 -13.44 -15.28 22.03
CA HIS A 181 -12.38 -14.27 22.17
C HIS A 181 -11.26 -14.78 23.10
N PRO A 182 -10.43 -15.74 22.64
CA PRO A 182 -9.46 -16.42 23.51
C PRO A 182 -8.30 -15.51 23.96
N ALA A 183 -8.00 -14.46 23.21
CA ALA A 183 -6.96 -13.48 23.53
C ALA A 183 -7.54 -12.06 23.49
N PRO A 184 -8.21 -11.60 24.56
CA PRO A 184 -8.79 -10.27 24.62
C PRO A 184 -7.78 -9.15 24.40
N VAL A 185 -8.08 -8.24 23.47
CA VAL A 185 -7.26 -7.05 23.23
C VAL A 185 -7.60 -5.99 24.28
N ALA A 186 -6.62 -5.66 25.13
CA ALA A 186 -6.77 -4.61 26.14
C ALA A 186 -6.27 -3.24 25.63
N PRO A 187 -6.82 -2.12 26.12
CA PRO A 187 -6.25 -0.79 25.91
C PRO A 187 -4.77 -0.73 26.30
N LYS A 188 -3.95 -0.06 25.49
CA LYS A 188 -2.51 0.11 25.76
C LYS A 188 -2.29 1.34 26.65
N GLN A 189 -1.25 1.30 27.48
CA GLN A 189 -0.80 2.47 28.26
C GLN A 189 0.47 3.03 27.63
N VAL A 190 0.39 4.25 27.10
CA VAL A 190 1.51 4.90 26.42
C VAL A 190 1.89 6.16 27.21
N PRO A 191 3.17 6.30 27.63
CA PRO A 191 3.61 7.51 28.30
C PRO A 191 3.82 8.66 27.32
N ILE A 192 3.55 9.89 27.77
CA ILE A 192 3.92 11.11 27.05
C ILE A 192 4.51 12.13 28.01
N ARG A 193 5.66 12.70 27.66
CA ARG A 193 6.35 13.74 28.44
C ARG A 193 6.09 15.10 27.83
N VAL A 194 5.54 16.03 28.62
CA VAL A 194 5.24 17.39 28.16
C VAL A 194 6.49 18.08 27.59
N SER A 195 7.64 17.92 28.26
CA SER A 195 8.92 18.49 27.82
C SER A 195 9.37 17.95 26.46
N ARG A 196 9.19 16.63 26.22
CA ARG A 196 9.54 16.00 24.94
C ARG A 196 8.62 16.46 23.83
N THR A 197 7.32 16.56 24.09
CA THR A 197 6.33 17.09 23.15
C THR A 197 6.70 18.51 22.71
N SER A 198 6.94 19.40 23.67
CA SER A 198 7.35 20.79 23.40
C SER A 198 8.66 20.87 22.61
N SER A 199 9.67 20.09 23.01
CA SER A 199 10.96 20.05 22.33
C SER A 199 10.88 19.53 20.90
N LEU A 200 10.06 18.51 20.65
CA LEU A 200 9.96 17.92 19.31
C LEU A 200 9.16 18.82 18.36
N LEU A 201 8.07 19.42 18.86
CA LEU A 201 7.23 20.30 18.06
C LEU A 201 7.81 21.71 17.92
N GLY A 202 8.80 22.08 18.72
CA GLY A 202 9.35 23.44 18.72
C GLY A 202 8.36 24.50 19.23
N VAL A 203 7.35 24.10 20.01
CA VAL A 203 6.35 24.98 20.62
C VAL A 203 6.39 24.82 22.15
N SER A 204 6.14 25.90 22.88
CA SER A 204 5.99 25.83 24.33
C SER A 204 4.58 25.37 24.68
N LEU A 205 4.44 24.12 25.11
CA LEU A 205 3.19 23.55 25.60
C LEU A 205 3.26 23.28 27.10
N ASP A 206 2.18 23.58 27.80
CA ASP A 206 1.99 23.17 29.18
C ASP A 206 1.24 21.82 29.26
N GLY A 207 1.19 21.24 30.45
CA GLY A 207 0.50 19.96 30.66
C GLY A 207 -1.00 20.04 30.39
N SER A 208 -1.63 21.19 30.63
CA SER A 208 -3.06 21.39 30.42
C SER A 208 -3.44 21.27 28.94
N ARG A 209 -2.66 21.90 28.05
CA ARG A 209 -2.88 21.86 26.60
C ARG A 209 -2.64 20.48 26.01
N VAL A 210 -1.62 19.77 26.49
CA VAL A 210 -1.34 18.39 26.07
C VAL A 210 -2.50 17.47 26.46
N ARG A 211 -2.98 17.57 27.70
CA ARG A 211 -4.13 16.81 28.20
C ARG A 211 -5.39 17.09 27.40
N GLU A 212 -5.78 18.36 27.25
CA GLU A 212 -6.97 18.78 26.50
C GLU A 212 -6.95 18.22 25.06
N SER A 213 -5.79 18.27 24.41
CA SER A 213 -5.62 17.76 23.06
C SER A 213 -5.96 16.27 22.97
N LEU A 214 -5.43 15.46 23.89
CA LEU A 214 -5.62 14.01 23.91
C LEU A 214 -7.02 13.60 24.39
N GLU A 215 -7.54 14.23 25.44
CA GLU A 215 -8.90 13.94 25.98
C GLU A 215 -9.99 14.28 24.96
N SER A 216 -9.82 15.35 24.16
CA SER A 216 -10.76 15.70 23.07
C SER A 216 -10.87 14.63 21.97
N LEU A 217 -9.89 13.72 21.91
CA LEU A 217 -9.83 12.61 20.96
C LEU A 217 -10.32 11.28 21.58
N GLY A 218 -10.82 11.31 22.81
CA GLY A 218 -11.30 10.13 23.52
C GLY A 218 -10.19 9.28 24.15
N LEU A 219 -8.98 9.82 24.30
CA LEU A 219 -7.91 9.17 25.05
C LEU A 219 -8.01 9.53 26.54
N LEU A 220 -7.90 8.54 27.41
CA LEU A 220 -7.95 8.79 28.86
C LEU A 220 -6.54 9.11 29.37
N VAL A 221 -6.36 10.31 29.89
CA VAL A 221 -5.07 10.83 30.37
C VAL A 221 -5.00 10.78 31.89
N ARG A 222 -3.98 10.12 32.44
CA ARG A 222 -3.73 10.04 33.90
C ARG A 222 -2.40 10.71 34.24
N ASP A 223 -2.39 11.47 35.31
CA ASP A 223 -1.16 12.09 35.82
C ASP A 223 -0.14 11.05 36.27
N LYS A 224 1.13 11.32 35.99
CA LYS A 224 2.30 10.70 36.60
C LYS A 224 3.22 11.80 37.13
N GLU A 225 4.29 11.40 37.81
CA GLU A 225 5.31 12.30 38.33
C GLU A 225 6.08 13.02 37.20
N ASP A 226 6.76 14.12 37.54
CA ASP A 226 7.72 14.83 36.67
C ASP A 226 7.19 15.32 35.31
N GLY A 227 5.92 15.72 35.22
CA GLY A 227 5.35 16.25 33.98
C GLY A 227 5.14 15.18 32.89
N VAL A 228 4.93 13.94 33.33
CA VAL A 228 4.61 12.80 32.48
C VAL A 228 3.14 12.46 32.62
N PHE A 229 2.49 12.08 31.51
CA PHE A 229 1.16 11.48 31.53
C PHE A 229 1.22 10.02 31.11
N SER A 230 0.35 9.19 31.69
CA SER A 230 0.01 7.87 31.18
C SER A 230 -1.28 7.98 30.39
N VAL A 231 -1.25 7.62 29.12
CA VAL A 231 -2.41 7.71 28.23
C VAL A 231 -2.91 6.32 27.94
N GLU A 232 -4.15 6.05 28.33
CA GLU A 232 -4.86 4.83 27.96
C GLU A 232 -5.42 4.99 26.54
N VAL A 233 -4.83 4.23 25.62
CA VAL A 233 -5.17 4.23 24.21
C VAL A 233 -6.30 3.23 23.97
N PRO A 234 -7.48 3.67 23.50
CA PRO A 234 -8.60 2.78 23.26
C PRO A 234 -8.30 1.83 22.09
N THR A 235 -8.94 0.66 22.06
CA THR A 235 -8.65 -0.41 21.09
C THR A 235 -9.02 -0.06 19.64
N PHE A 236 -9.83 0.98 19.42
CA PHE A 236 -10.10 1.54 18.09
C PHE A 236 -8.96 2.40 17.52
N ARG A 237 -7.88 2.64 18.30
CA ARG A 237 -6.65 3.36 17.89
C ARG A 237 -5.43 2.46 17.86
N PRO A 238 -5.41 1.41 17.01
CA PRO A 238 -4.26 0.51 16.92
C PRO A 238 -2.99 1.21 16.40
N ASP A 239 -3.14 2.39 15.79
CA ASP A 239 -2.07 3.23 15.26
C ASP A 239 -1.21 3.92 16.34
N ILE A 240 -1.72 4.07 17.56
CA ILE A 240 -0.98 4.71 18.66
C ILE A 240 -0.28 3.63 19.49
N GLU A 241 1.04 3.51 19.34
CA GLU A 241 1.84 2.50 20.04
C GLU A 241 2.94 3.11 20.91
N ARG A 242 3.34 4.35 20.63
CA ARG A 242 4.52 5.02 21.19
C ARG A 242 4.21 6.46 21.53
N GLU A 243 5.07 7.05 22.36
CA GLU A 243 5.01 8.47 22.73
C GLU A 243 4.94 9.39 21.49
N ILE A 244 5.69 9.07 20.43
CA ILE A 244 5.72 9.88 19.20
C ILE A 244 4.36 9.94 18.50
N ASP A 245 3.58 8.87 18.56
CA ASP A 245 2.26 8.79 17.92
C ASP A 245 1.25 9.67 18.71
N LEU A 246 1.39 9.76 20.05
CA LEU A 246 0.65 10.73 20.86
C LEU A 246 1.09 12.18 20.60
N ILE A 247 2.39 12.42 20.40
CA ILE A 247 2.90 13.76 20.07
C ILE A 247 2.32 14.25 18.74
N GLU A 248 2.17 13.36 17.75
CA GLU A 248 1.48 13.69 16.49
C GLU A 248 0.02 14.10 16.72
N GLU A 249 -0.70 13.42 17.61
CA GLU A 249 -2.08 13.79 17.95
C GLU A 249 -2.15 15.16 18.63
N VAL A 250 -1.21 15.48 19.51
CA VAL A 250 -1.07 16.82 20.08
C VAL A 250 -0.78 17.85 18.98
N ALA A 251 0.16 17.56 18.08
CA ALA A 251 0.52 18.45 16.98
C ALA A 251 -0.69 18.76 16.08
N ARG A 252 -1.48 17.75 15.74
CA ARG A 252 -2.69 17.89 14.91
C ARG A 252 -3.76 18.72 15.61
N ARG A 253 -3.86 18.64 16.93
CA ARG A 253 -4.80 19.43 17.73
C ARG A 253 -4.34 20.86 17.95
N VAL A 254 -3.03 21.08 18.07
CA VAL A 254 -2.42 22.41 18.10
C VAL A 254 -2.56 23.10 16.74
N GLY A 255 -2.52 22.34 15.65
CA GLY A 255 -2.53 22.85 14.28
C GLY A 255 -1.11 22.97 13.75
N TYR A 256 -0.83 22.33 12.61
CA TYR A 256 0.51 22.29 12.02
C TYR A 256 0.98 23.68 11.58
N GLU A 257 0.03 24.56 11.24
CA GLU A 257 0.25 25.97 10.93
C GLU A 257 0.81 26.78 12.10
N ASN A 258 0.65 26.29 13.33
CA ASN A 258 1.15 26.94 14.55
C ASN A 258 2.53 26.44 14.97
N ILE A 259 3.11 25.48 14.22
CA ILE A 259 4.46 24.96 14.45
C ILE A 259 5.47 25.85 13.71
N PRO A 260 6.46 26.46 14.39
CA PRO A 260 7.40 27.38 13.76
C PRO A 260 8.29 26.69 12.72
N ALA A 261 8.36 27.27 11.52
CA ALA A 261 9.35 26.87 10.53
C ALA A 261 10.75 27.37 10.97
N THR A 262 11.65 26.44 11.28
CA THR A 262 13.03 26.75 11.67
C THR A 262 14.01 26.02 10.75
N LEU A 263 15.21 26.59 10.58
CA LEU A 263 16.28 25.92 9.86
C LEU A 263 17.13 25.11 10.85
N PRO A 264 17.37 23.81 10.60
CA PRO A 264 18.29 23.05 11.42
C PRO A 264 19.71 23.60 11.22
N ALA A 265 20.49 23.64 12.30
CA ALA A 265 21.91 23.92 12.20
C ALA A 265 22.60 22.76 11.44
N SER A 266 23.03 22.99 10.20
CA SER A 266 23.79 22.01 9.42
C SER A 266 25.25 22.43 9.28
N GLY A 267 26.18 21.55 9.63
CA GLY A 267 27.54 21.61 9.08
C GLY A 267 27.48 21.35 7.56
N ASN A 268 28.34 21.97 6.77
CA ASN A 268 28.29 21.91 5.31
C ASN A 268 29.36 20.94 4.75
N PRO A 269 29.11 19.62 4.66
CA PRO A 269 30.02 18.70 3.99
C PRO A 269 29.68 18.69 2.49
N ALA A 270 30.17 19.66 1.71
CA ALA A 270 30.11 19.51 0.26
C ALA A 270 30.98 18.32 -0.15
N ALA A 271 30.35 17.23 -0.62
CA ALA A 271 31.03 16.00 -1.00
C ALA A 271 31.88 16.19 -2.28
N ARG A 272 33.17 15.81 -2.22
CA ARG A 272 34.14 15.91 -3.34
C ARG A 272 33.63 15.33 -4.67
N THR A 273 32.80 14.28 -4.62
CA THR A 273 32.23 13.60 -5.80
C THR A 273 31.30 14.49 -6.62
N ARG A 274 30.52 15.38 -5.98
CA ARG A 274 29.60 16.29 -6.68
C ARG A 274 30.36 17.28 -7.58
N ASN A 275 31.55 17.68 -7.15
CA ASN A 275 32.42 18.57 -7.94
C ASN A 275 32.96 17.86 -9.19
N LEU A 276 33.27 16.57 -9.09
CA LEU A 276 33.77 15.78 -10.23
C LEU A 276 32.69 15.61 -11.32
N GLU A 277 31.47 15.24 -10.93
CA GLU A 277 30.35 15.09 -11.87
C GLU A 277 30.01 16.38 -12.59
N LEU A 278 29.96 17.50 -11.86
CA LEU A 278 29.71 18.82 -12.46
C LEU A 278 30.84 19.23 -13.42
N ARG A 279 32.09 18.91 -13.08
CA ARG A 279 33.23 19.16 -13.96
C ARG A 279 33.13 18.32 -15.23
N ALA A 280 32.84 17.03 -15.12
CA ALA A 280 32.64 16.12 -16.25
C ALA A 280 31.55 16.63 -17.22
N ARG A 281 30.39 17.05 -16.70
CA ARG A 281 29.31 17.65 -17.51
C ARG A 281 29.77 18.90 -18.25
N ARG A 282 30.44 19.83 -17.55
CA ARG A 282 30.93 21.08 -18.15
C ARG A 282 31.89 20.83 -19.31
N ILE A 283 32.77 19.83 -19.17
CA ILE A 283 33.73 19.49 -20.23
C ILE A 283 33.01 18.92 -21.46
N MET A 284 32.06 17.99 -21.27
CA MET A 284 31.30 17.40 -22.39
C MET A 284 30.47 18.45 -23.14
N VAL A 285 29.82 19.36 -22.40
CA VAL A 285 29.07 20.50 -22.98
C VAL A 285 30.00 21.45 -23.73
N ALA A 286 31.17 21.77 -23.18
CA ALA A 286 32.18 22.58 -23.88
C ALA A 286 32.73 21.89 -25.14
N GLY A 287 32.69 20.55 -25.18
CA GLY A 287 33.00 19.73 -26.35
C GLY A 287 31.87 19.67 -27.40
N GLY A 288 30.77 20.40 -27.22
CA GLY A 288 29.65 20.45 -28.15
C GLY A 288 28.64 19.32 -28.03
N TYR A 289 28.67 18.54 -26.93
CA TYR A 289 27.68 17.50 -26.68
C TYR A 289 26.49 18.01 -25.89
N SER A 290 25.31 17.48 -26.20
CA SER A 290 24.08 17.68 -25.42
C SER A 290 23.90 16.52 -24.43
N GLU A 291 23.57 16.82 -23.17
CA GLU A 291 23.34 15.78 -22.15
C GLU A 291 22.00 15.07 -22.39
N ALA A 292 22.03 13.75 -22.49
CA ALA A 292 20.87 12.88 -22.56
C ALA A 292 20.61 12.26 -21.19
N LEU A 293 19.33 12.26 -20.77
CA LEU A 293 18.86 11.57 -19.57
C LEU A 293 18.06 10.35 -19.99
N ASN A 294 18.67 9.18 -19.87
CA ASN A 294 18.04 7.92 -20.24
C ASN A 294 17.49 7.19 -19.01
N TYR A 295 16.48 6.33 -19.22
CA TYR A 295 16.07 5.39 -18.21
C TYR A 295 17.22 4.44 -17.84
N SER A 296 17.23 3.99 -16.59
CA SER A 296 18.13 2.92 -16.15
C SER A 296 17.69 1.54 -16.62
N PHE A 297 16.46 1.41 -17.12
CA PHE A 297 15.89 0.17 -17.65
C PHE A 297 16.00 0.16 -19.17
N VAL A 298 16.41 -0.98 -19.72
CA VAL A 298 16.57 -1.20 -21.16
C VAL A 298 16.07 -2.59 -21.51
N SER A 299 15.91 -2.86 -22.80
CA SER A 299 15.62 -4.19 -23.31
C SER A 299 16.84 -5.11 -23.18
N ARG A 300 16.60 -6.32 -22.68
CA ARG A 300 17.53 -7.45 -22.73
C ARG A 300 17.96 -7.76 -24.15
N GLU A 301 17.05 -7.77 -25.11
CA GLU A 301 17.33 -8.01 -26.53
C GLU A 301 18.26 -6.94 -27.10
N ALA A 302 18.06 -5.67 -26.73
CA ALA A 302 18.96 -4.59 -27.13
C ALA A 302 20.39 -4.85 -26.60
N LEU A 303 20.54 -5.20 -25.32
CA LEU A 303 21.85 -5.54 -24.75
C LEU A 303 22.47 -6.80 -25.39
N LYS A 304 21.67 -7.83 -25.71
CA LYS A 304 22.11 -9.01 -26.46
C LYS A 304 22.63 -8.65 -27.86
N SER A 305 21.95 -7.73 -28.56
CA SER A 305 22.39 -7.26 -29.88
C SER A 305 23.74 -6.52 -29.82
N MET A 306 24.08 -5.95 -28.66
CA MET A 306 25.37 -5.32 -28.37
C MET A 306 26.42 -6.30 -27.81
N GLY A 307 26.09 -7.58 -27.63
CA GLY A 307 27.03 -8.63 -27.21
C GLY A 307 27.01 -8.99 -25.72
N TRP A 308 26.07 -8.48 -24.92
CA TRP A 308 25.94 -8.87 -23.52
C TRP A 308 25.23 -10.23 -23.38
N ARG A 309 25.72 -11.05 -22.44
CA ARG A 309 25.10 -12.32 -22.05
C ARG A 309 24.11 -12.12 -20.90
N ASP A 310 23.15 -13.02 -20.75
CA ASP A 310 22.11 -12.93 -19.72
C ASP A 310 22.68 -12.92 -18.29
N ASP A 311 23.79 -13.63 -18.04
CA ASP A 311 24.47 -13.68 -16.75
C ASP A 311 25.20 -12.38 -16.38
N GLN A 312 25.30 -11.43 -17.33
CA GLN A 312 25.89 -10.10 -17.12
C GLN A 312 24.83 -9.02 -16.89
N MET A 313 23.55 -9.39 -16.83
CA MET A 313 22.43 -8.44 -16.72
C MET A 313 21.72 -8.58 -15.38
N VAL A 314 21.14 -7.49 -14.89
CA VAL A 314 20.31 -7.49 -13.69
C VAL A 314 18.85 -7.39 -14.11
N ALA A 315 18.14 -8.52 -14.10
CA ALA A 315 16.76 -8.60 -14.54
C ALA A 315 15.76 -8.05 -13.51
N LEU A 316 14.71 -7.40 -13.99
CA LEU A 316 13.58 -7.00 -13.16
C LEU A 316 12.63 -8.17 -12.97
N ARG A 317 12.17 -8.38 -11.72
CA ARG A 317 11.17 -9.41 -11.43
C ARG A 317 9.81 -9.11 -12.08
N ASN A 318 9.40 -7.84 -12.06
CA ASN A 318 8.08 -7.38 -12.52
C ASN A 318 8.24 -6.16 -13.44
N PRO A 319 8.74 -6.33 -14.67
CA PRO A 319 8.93 -5.21 -15.60
C PRO A 319 7.59 -4.63 -16.08
N LEU A 320 7.56 -3.33 -16.37
CA LEU A 320 6.37 -2.67 -16.93
C LEU A 320 6.15 -3.03 -18.40
N SER A 321 7.21 -3.36 -19.12
CA SER A 321 7.21 -3.77 -20.53
C SER A 321 8.46 -4.59 -20.87
N GLY A 322 8.43 -5.36 -21.95
CA GLY A 322 9.62 -6.06 -22.46
C GLY A 322 10.78 -5.13 -22.84
N GLU A 323 10.47 -3.89 -23.24
CA GLU A 323 11.49 -2.86 -23.56
C GLU A 323 12.25 -2.33 -22.32
N MET A 324 11.86 -2.74 -21.12
CA MET A 324 12.40 -2.25 -19.84
C MET A 324 12.51 -3.41 -18.84
N ASP A 325 13.09 -4.54 -19.26
CA ASP A 325 13.13 -5.79 -18.49
C ASP A 325 14.44 -6.02 -17.71
N VAL A 326 15.49 -5.24 -17.98
CA VAL A 326 16.79 -5.31 -17.30
C VAL A 326 17.34 -3.93 -16.96
N LEU A 327 18.20 -3.84 -15.94
CA LEU A 327 19.01 -2.65 -15.70
C LEU A 327 20.14 -2.55 -16.74
N ARG A 328 20.45 -1.33 -17.18
CA ARG A 328 21.52 -1.05 -18.13
C ARG A 328 22.90 -1.36 -17.55
N THR A 329 23.67 -2.16 -18.28
CA THR A 329 25.09 -2.46 -18.01
C THR A 329 26.02 -1.45 -18.70
N THR A 330 25.49 -0.68 -19.64
CA THR A 330 26.18 0.37 -20.40
C THR A 330 25.26 1.55 -20.67
N LEU A 331 25.81 2.77 -20.71
CA LEU A 331 25.06 3.97 -21.09
C LEU A 331 24.81 4.04 -22.60
N LEU A 332 25.59 3.29 -23.39
CA LEU A 332 25.47 3.26 -24.85
C LEU A 332 24.10 2.73 -25.31
N ALA A 333 23.46 1.85 -24.54
CA ALA A 333 22.14 1.33 -24.87
C ALA A 333 21.09 2.44 -25.08
N GLY A 334 21.02 3.37 -24.13
CA GLY A 334 20.12 4.53 -24.23
C GLY A 334 20.59 5.54 -25.27
N LEU A 335 21.89 5.83 -25.33
CA LEU A 335 22.44 6.77 -26.30
C LEU A 335 22.23 6.34 -27.76
N LEU A 336 22.40 5.05 -28.07
CA LEU A 336 22.16 4.52 -29.42
C LEU A 336 20.68 4.50 -29.78
N ALA A 337 19.79 4.21 -28.82
CA ALA A 337 18.35 4.36 -29.03
C ALA A 337 17.97 5.82 -29.37
N ASN A 338 18.58 6.79 -28.68
CA ASN A 338 18.39 8.21 -28.98
C ASN A 338 18.92 8.59 -30.37
N VAL A 339 20.07 8.03 -30.77
CA VAL A 339 20.60 8.22 -32.12
C VAL A 339 19.62 7.70 -33.17
N ALA A 340 19.12 6.47 -33.04
CA ALA A 340 18.13 5.90 -33.95
C ALA A 340 16.84 6.75 -34.01
N HIS A 341 16.38 7.25 -32.85
CA HIS A 341 15.21 8.11 -32.76
C HIS A 341 15.39 9.46 -33.49
N ASN A 342 16.59 10.05 -33.44
CA ASN A 342 16.92 11.32 -34.09
C ASN A 342 17.14 11.14 -35.59
N LEU A 343 17.88 10.10 -36.01
CA LEU A 343 18.09 9.78 -37.42
C LEU A 343 16.76 9.50 -38.15
N SER A 344 15.84 8.77 -37.52
CA SER A 344 14.50 8.54 -38.09
C SER A 344 13.65 9.80 -38.26
N ARG A 345 14.07 10.94 -37.68
CA ARG A 345 13.45 12.26 -37.81
C ARG A 345 14.23 13.20 -38.73
N GLY A 346 15.26 12.70 -39.43
CA GLY A 346 16.07 13.48 -40.35
C GLY A 346 17.12 14.37 -39.68
N VAL A 347 17.43 14.15 -38.40
CA VAL A 347 18.52 14.85 -37.72
C VAL A 347 19.85 14.20 -38.13
N GLY A 348 20.59 14.85 -39.03
CA GLY A 348 21.84 14.33 -39.59
C GLY A 348 23.10 14.52 -38.72
N GLU A 349 23.05 15.44 -37.76
CA GLU A 349 24.14 15.75 -36.84
C GLU A 349 23.69 15.54 -35.39
N ILE A 350 24.33 14.61 -34.67
CA ILE A 350 23.93 14.22 -33.32
C ILE A 350 25.18 14.13 -32.45
N ARG A 351 25.20 14.86 -31.34
CA ARG A 351 26.26 14.78 -30.31
C ARG A 351 25.60 14.66 -28.94
N LEU A 352 25.51 13.44 -28.43
CA LEU A 352 24.86 13.16 -27.16
C LEU A 352 25.85 12.56 -26.19
N PHE A 353 25.77 12.97 -24.93
CA PHE A 353 26.51 12.31 -23.86
C PHE A 353 25.58 11.99 -22.69
N GLU A 354 25.96 11.01 -21.89
CA GLU A 354 25.28 10.72 -20.63
C GLU A 354 26.33 10.52 -19.53
N LEU A 355 26.06 11.11 -18.37
CA LEU A 355 26.74 10.81 -17.11
C LEU A 355 25.73 10.07 -16.23
N GLY A 356 25.98 8.79 -15.95
CA GLY A 356 25.03 7.96 -15.24
C GLY A 356 25.62 6.68 -14.71
N ARG A 357 24.82 5.94 -13.93
CA ARG A 357 25.22 4.64 -13.40
C ARG A 357 24.93 3.51 -14.39
N SER A 358 25.87 2.57 -14.46
CA SER A 358 25.66 1.23 -15.01
C SER A 358 25.62 0.20 -13.89
N PHE A 359 24.83 -0.85 -14.06
CA PHE A 359 24.59 -1.88 -13.06
C PHE A 359 25.13 -3.21 -13.57
N HIS A 360 25.96 -3.87 -12.78
CA HIS A 360 26.59 -5.15 -13.12
C HIS A 360 26.28 -6.17 -12.02
N PRO A 361 25.93 -7.43 -12.35
CA PRO A 361 25.78 -8.47 -11.33
C PRO A 361 27.06 -8.60 -10.50
N ALA A 362 26.91 -8.53 -9.17
CA ALA A 362 28.01 -8.78 -8.24
C ALA A 362 27.96 -10.26 -7.81
N ASN A 363 29.10 -10.94 -7.87
CA ASN A 363 29.16 -12.37 -7.59
C ASN A 363 28.78 -12.67 -6.13
N GLY A 364 27.69 -13.41 -5.93
CA GLY A 364 27.24 -13.85 -4.60
C GLY A 364 26.60 -12.75 -3.74
N GLU A 365 26.39 -11.55 -4.28
CA GLU A 365 25.74 -10.46 -3.56
C GLU A 365 24.33 -10.19 -4.07
N ALA A 366 23.46 -9.69 -3.17
CA ALA A 366 22.09 -9.34 -3.51
C ALA A 366 21.98 -8.01 -4.27
N LEU A 367 22.96 -7.11 -4.12
CA LEU A 367 22.99 -5.80 -4.77
C LEU A 367 23.96 -5.82 -5.94
N PRO A 368 23.63 -5.18 -7.08
CA PRO A 368 24.55 -5.07 -8.20
C PRO A 368 25.62 -4.00 -7.96
N ASP A 369 26.77 -4.18 -8.59
CA ASP A 369 27.83 -3.17 -8.66
C ASP A 369 27.34 -1.95 -9.46
N GLN A 370 27.47 -0.77 -8.85
CA GLN A 370 27.06 0.50 -9.46
C GLN A 370 28.28 1.34 -9.82
N MET A 371 28.53 1.46 -11.13
CA MET A 371 29.65 2.25 -11.64
C MET A 371 29.14 3.54 -12.27
N LEU A 372 29.61 4.68 -11.78
CA LEU A 372 29.40 5.97 -12.45
C LEU A 372 30.24 6.00 -13.73
N ARG A 373 29.60 6.28 -14.86
CA ARG A 373 30.23 6.31 -16.18
C ARG A 373 29.87 7.60 -16.92
N VAL A 374 30.74 8.00 -17.83
CA VAL A 374 30.44 8.97 -18.89
C VAL A 374 30.52 8.21 -20.21
N ALA A 375 29.53 8.39 -21.07
CA ALA A 375 29.56 7.89 -22.44
C ALA A 375 29.12 9.01 -23.38
N GLY A 376 29.66 9.01 -24.60
CA GLY A 376 29.29 9.95 -25.66
C GLY A 376 29.10 9.21 -26.98
N VAL A 377 28.20 9.73 -27.81
CA VAL A 377 27.97 9.29 -29.19
C VAL A 377 27.98 10.50 -30.11
N VAL A 378 28.56 10.33 -31.30
CA VAL A 378 28.62 11.33 -32.36
C VAL A 378 28.15 10.69 -33.66
N VAL A 379 27.26 11.38 -34.38
CA VAL A 379 26.86 11.07 -35.75
C VAL A 379 26.93 12.36 -36.57
N GLY A 380 27.45 12.26 -37.80
CA GLY A 380 27.72 13.42 -38.65
C GLY A 380 29.07 14.08 -38.35
N SER A 381 29.34 15.20 -39.03
CA SER A 381 30.59 15.96 -38.94
C SER A 381 30.33 17.34 -38.33
N ALA A 382 31.28 17.89 -37.55
CA ALA A 382 31.24 19.30 -37.13
C ALA A 382 31.58 20.29 -38.27
N ALA A 383 32.24 19.81 -39.33
CA ALA A 383 32.59 20.59 -40.50
C ALA A 383 31.55 20.38 -41.61
N PRO A 384 31.12 21.45 -42.32
CA PRO A 384 30.23 21.37 -43.48
C PRO A 384 31.01 20.81 -44.68
N ARG A 385 31.40 19.55 -44.62
CA ARG A 385 32.07 18.81 -45.68
C ARG A 385 31.37 17.49 -45.87
N ASP A 386 31.00 17.20 -47.11
CA ASP A 386 30.21 16.02 -47.48
C ASP A 386 30.98 14.69 -47.35
N ASP A 387 32.25 14.70 -46.93
CA ASP A 387 33.15 13.54 -47.00
C ASP A 387 34.14 13.50 -45.82
N VAL A 388 33.63 13.38 -44.59
CA VAL A 388 34.48 13.11 -43.42
C VAL A 388 34.82 11.64 -43.36
N SER A 389 36.12 11.35 -43.44
CA SER A 389 36.62 9.98 -43.36
C SER A 389 36.46 9.43 -41.92
N LEU A 390 36.26 8.12 -41.78
CA LEU A 390 36.21 7.46 -40.45
C LEU A 390 37.42 7.81 -39.55
N PRO A 391 38.67 7.90 -40.06
CA PRO A 391 39.81 8.37 -39.28
C PRO A 391 39.64 9.78 -38.69
N GLU A 392 39.07 10.73 -39.43
CA GLU A 392 38.87 12.10 -38.96
C GLU A 392 37.79 12.18 -37.87
N ALA A 393 36.69 11.43 -38.01
CA ALA A 393 35.66 11.32 -36.99
C ALA A 393 36.21 10.70 -35.68
N LEU A 394 37.08 9.70 -35.80
CA LEU A 394 37.76 9.09 -34.65
C LEU A 394 38.72 10.07 -33.96
N SER A 395 39.44 10.88 -34.73
CA SER A 395 40.32 11.93 -34.19
C SER A 395 39.55 13.00 -33.41
N GLU A 396 38.33 13.35 -33.85
CA GLU A 396 37.49 14.30 -33.13
C GLU A 396 37.01 13.76 -31.77
N VAL A 397 36.48 12.53 -31.75
CA VAL A 397 36.07 11.86 -30.51
C VAL A 397 37.26 11.69 -29.55
N LYS A 398 38.42 11.30 -30.10
CA LYS A 398 39.66 11.21 -29.33
C LYS A 398 40.04 12.55 -28.71
N GLY A 399 39.98 13.65 -29.46
CA GLY A 399 40.34 14.97 -28.94
C GLY A 399 39.42 15.45 -27.81
N VAL A 400 38.13 15.09 -27.84
CA VAL A 400 37.21 15.36 -26.72
C VAL A 400 37.56 14.50 -25.50
N LEU A 401 37.89 13.22 -25.70
CA LEU A 401 38.29 12.31 -24.63
C LEU A 401 39.62 12.73 -23.97
N GLU A 402 40.62 13.13 -24.75
CA GLU A 402 41.90 13.65 -24.24
C GLU A 402 41.67 14.89 -23.37
N ARG A 403 40.92 15.88 -23.88
CA ARG A 403 40.53 17.06 -23.09
C ARG A 403 39.76 16.71 -21.83
N PHE A 404 38.91 15.69 -21.89
CA PHE A 404 38.17 15.19 -20.74
C PHE A 404 39.10 14.62 -19.66
N LEU A 405 40.03 13.74 -20.03
CA LEU A 405 40.99 13.13 -19.10
C LEU A 405 41.95 14.18 -18.52
N GLU A 406 42.54 15.04 -19.36
CA GLU A 406 43.41 16.15 -18.93
C GLU A 406 42.69 17.07 -17.95
N SER A 407 41.46 17.45 -18.27
CA SER A 407 40.64 18.28 -17.39
C SER A 407 40.23 17.59 -16.10
N LEU A 408 40.34 16.26 -15.99
CA LEU A 408 40.15 15.54 -14.73
C LEU A 408 41.47 15.26 -13.99
N GLY A 409 42.62 15.56 -14.61
CA GLY A 409 43.95 15.29 -14.08
C GLY A 409 44.36 13.82 -14.20
N LEU A 410 43.86 13.12 -15.24
CA LEU A 410 44.14 11.72 -15.55
C LEU A 410 45.05 11.55 -16.76
#